data_AF-A0A633T8V6-F1
#
_entry.id   AF-A0A633T8V6-F1
#
_cell.length_a   1.000
_cell.length_b   1.000
_cell.length_c   1.000
_cell.angle_alpha   90.00
_cell.angle_beta   90.00
_cell.angle_gamma   90.00
#
_symmetry.space_group_name_H-M   'P 1'
#
loop_
_entity.id
_entity.type
_entity.pdbx_description
1 polymer ?
#
loop_
_entity_poly.entity_id
_entity_poly.type
_entity_poly.pdbx_seq_one_letter_code
_entity_poly.pdbx_strand_id
1 'polypeptide(L)'
;FDVVTINVFYHCFCMRGSDVEKYSTLADFIKEDLSLIEKVLRKYSIPCDKLANNTVVSHCEYLSEVMTELKMLNRLPYDFEERLSSTFIPSNGDYQNYGIMAAIDHINALKDLVKRFPKFADLPKIYGGGSYGGYLSLLIAKIAPWYVDGVIDNSGSALPPLNYIIGRELKFKSKDTYGDMYIQGNHFFISCFLKTHWTRKENSPYFFNN
;
A
#
# COMPACT_ATOMS: atom_id res chain seq x y z
N PHE A 1 -23.82 30.20 -6.73
CA PHE A 1 -22.85 30.29 -5.62
C PHE A 1 -21.46 30.29 -6.22
N ASP A 2 -20.59 31.19 -5.75
CA ASP A 2 -19.18 31.21 -6.15
C ASP A 2 -18.42 30.24 -5.25
N VAL A 3 -17.92 29.15 -5.82
CA VAL A 3 -17.18 28.10 -5.10
C VAL A 3 -15.83 27.90 -5.77
N VAL A 4 -14.79 27.72 -4.96
CA VAL A 4 -13.46 27.29 -5.43
C VAL A 4 -13.29 25.83 -5.09
N THR A 5 -13.10 24.99 -6.10
CA THR A 5 -12.84 23.57 -5.93
C THR A 5 -11.36 23.29 -6.10
N ILE A 6 -10.80 22.50 -5.19
CA ILE A 6 -9.38 22.11 -5.18
C ILE A 6 -9.33 20.59 -5.14
N ASN A 7 -8.52 19.99 -6.02
CA ASN A 7 -8.18 18.59 -5.93
C ASN A 7 -6.69 18.49 -5.56
N VAL A 8 -6.41 17.84 -4.43
CA VAL A 8 -5.05 17.63 -3.95
C VAL A 8 -4.60 16.25 -4.40
N PHE A 9 -3.78 16.22 -5.45
CA PHE A 9 -3.17 14.99 -5.94
C PHE A 9 -2.03 14.58 -5.01
N TYR A 10 -2.30 13.60 -4.14
CA TYR A 10 -1.30 13.01 -3.26
C TYR A 10 -0.93 11.59 -3.71
N HIS A 11 0.19 11.41 -4.40
CA HIS A 11 0.46 10.13 -5.07
C HIS A 11 0.75 8.92 -4.18
N CYS A 12 0.86 9.09 -2.86
CA CYS A 12 0.96 7.93 -1.96
C CYS A 12 -0.34 7.09 -1.93
N PHE A 13 -1.43 7.52 -2.59
CA PHE A 13 -2.58 6.65 -2.89
C PHE A 13 -2.19 5.46 -3.78
N CYS A 14 -1.17 5.62 -4.63
CA CYS A 14 -0.79 4.62 -5.59
C CYS A 14 0.20 3.67 -4.92
N MET A 15 -0.33 2.73 -4.14
CA MET A 15 0.27 1.39 -3.99
C MET A 15 0.25 0.68 -5.36
N ARG A 16 0.57 1.37 -6.45
CA ARG A 16 0.33 0.98 -7.84
C ARG A 16 1.32 1.72 -8.72
N GLY A 17 1.79 1.05 -9.76
CA GLY A 17 2.53 1.73 -10.82
C GLY A 17 1.70 2.87 -11.41
N SER A 18 2.34 3.99 -11.68
CA SER A 18 1.78 5.12 -12.43
C SER A 18 2.46 5.18 -13.80
N ASP A 19 1.72 5.65 -14.80
CA ASP A 19 2.23 6.06 -16.10
C ASP A 19 3.12 7.32 -16.02
N VAL A 20 3.10 8.04 -14.89
CA VAL A 20 3.99 9.17 -14.61
C VAL A 20 5.10 8.73 -13.66
N GLU A 21 6.31 8.54 -14.20
CA GLU A 21 7.47 7.98 -13.48
C GLU A 21 7.77 8.67 -12.14
N LYS A 22 7.72 10.02 -12.12
CA LYS A 22 7.95 10.82 -10.91
C LYS A 22 7.04 10.42 -9.73
N TYR A 23 5.89 9.85 -10.03
CA TYR A 23 4.85 9.51 -9.06
C TYR A 23 4.59 8.01 -8.94
N SER A 24 5.36 7.19 -9.65
CA SER A 24 5.19 5.73 -9.64
C SER A 24 5.91 5.10 -8.46
N THR A 25 5.35 4.03 -7.91
CA THR A 25 6.08 3.11 -7.05
C THR A 25 6.86 2.10 -7.87
N LEU A 26 8.04 1.72 -7.42
CA LEU A 26 8.80 0.60 -7.95
C LEU A 26 8.52 -0.66 -7.12
N ALA A 27 8.31 -1.78 -7.79
CA ALA A 27 8.25 -3.09 -7.16
C ALA A 27 9.65 -3.67 -7.05
N ASP A 28 10.05 -4.05 -5.84
CA ASP A 28 11.38 -4.58 -5.55
C ASP A 28 11.32 -5.79 -4.61
N PHE A 29 12.37 -6.60 -4.59
CA PHE A 29 12.46 -7.79 -3.73
C PHE A 29 13.59 -7.61 -2.73
N ILE A 30 13.22 -7.27 -1.49
CA ILE A 30 14.19 -7.12 -0.41
C ILE A 30 14.50 -8.49 0.22
N LYS A 31 15.46 -8.53 1.15
CA LYS A 31 15.96 -9.76 1.76
C LYS A 31 14.86 -10.69 2.29
N GLU A 32 13.84 -10.16 2.96
CA GLU A 32 12.77 -11.01 3.49
C GLU A 32 11.84 -11.53 2.38
N ASP A 33 11.66 -10.79 1.29
CA ASP A 33 10.91 -11.26 0.12
C ASP A 33 11.67 -12.41 -0.56
N LEU A 34 12.98 -12.23 -0.78
CA LEU A 34 13.85 -13.28 -1.31
C LEU A 34 13.87 -14.52 -0.41
N SER A 35 13.88 -14.35 0.92
CA SER A 35 13.82 -15.47 1.86
C SER A 35 12.50 -16.25 1.77
N LEU A 36 11.37 -15.57 1.57
CA LEU A 36 10.09 -16.23 1.33
C LEU A 36 10.10 -17.00 0.01
N ILE A 37 10.60 -16.38 -1.06
CA ILE A 37 10.70 -17.01 -2.38
C ILE A 37 11.61 -18.23 -2.31
N GLU A 38 12.77 -18.14 -1.67
CA GLU A 38 13.69 -19.26 -1.48
C GLU A 38 12.99 -20.45 -0.79
N LYS A 39 12.22 -20.18 0.27
CA LYS A 39 11.44 -21.20 0.98
C LYS A 39 10.44 -21.88 0.06
N VAL A 40 9.76 -21.12 -0.80
CA VAL A 40 8.81 -21.66 -1.78
C VAL A 40 9.53 -22.47 -2.86
N LEU A 41 10.62 -21.98 -3.44
CA LEU A 41 11.40 -22.72 -4.43
C LEU A 41 11.90 -24.06 -3.87
N ARG A 42 12.42 -24.06 -2.63
CA ARG A 42 12.87 -25.28 -1.95
C ARG A 42 11.74 -26.29 -1.71
N LYS A 43 10.51 -25.84 -1.44
CA LYS A 43 9.33 -26.71 -1.31
C LYS A 43 9.09 -27.53 -2.58
N TYR A 44 9.42 -26.98 -3.74
CA TYR A 44 9.25 -27.62 -5.05
C TYR A 44 10.55 -28.21 -5.61
N SER A 45 11.61 -28.31 -4.79
CA SER A 45 12.92 -28.79 -5.21
C SER A 45 13.55 -27.99 -6.36
N ILE A 46 13.21 -26.71 -6.48
CA ILE A 46 13.75 -25.80 -7.48
C ILE A 46 15.10 -25.23 -6.97
N PRO A 47 16.19 -25.28 -7.77
CA PRO A 47 17.48 -24.68 -7.41
C PRO A 47 17.37 -23.18 -7.18
N CYS A 48 17.99 -22.69 -6.11
CA CYS A 48 17.92 -21.28 -5.68
C CYS A 48 19.30 -20.64 -5.46
N ASP A 49 20.39 -21.29 -5.88
CA ASP A 49 21.77 -20.79 -5.67
C ASP A 49 22.04 -19.45 -6.36
N LYS A 50 21.25 -19.14 -7.40
CA LYS A 50 21.30 -17.88 -8.16
C LYS A 50 20.15 -16.94 -7.83
N LEU A 51 19.37 -17.21 -6.78
CA LEU A 51 18.24 -16.36 -6.39
C LEU A 51 18.77 -15.01 -5.91
N ALA A 52 18.44 -13.98 -6.68
CA ALA A 52 18.78 -12.60 -6.43
C ALA A 52 17.69 -11.71 -7.02
N ASN A 53 17.77 -10.42 -6.74
CA ASN A 53 16.79 -9.44 -7.19
C ASN A 53 16.60 -9.44 -8.72
N ASN A 54 17.69 -9.49 -9.48
CA ASN A 54 17.68 -9.50 -10.94
C ASN A 54 17.31 -10.85 -11.56
N THR A 55 17.21 -11.93 -10.79
CA THR A 55 16.88 -13.29 -11.27
C THR A 55 15.53 -13.78 -10.76
N VAL A 56 14.91 -13.07 -9.82
CA VAL A 56 13.66 -13.47 -9.16
C VAL A 56 12.52 -13.74 -10.14
N VAL A 57 12.39 -12.94 -11.20
CA VAL A 57 11.35 -13.11 -12.22
C VAL A 57 11.50 -14.46 -12.91
N SER A 58 12.72 -14.80 -13.34
CA SER A 58 13.00 -16.09 -13.99
C SER A 58 12.75 -17.29 -13.07
N HIS A 59 13.00 -17.14 -11.76
CA HIS A 59 12.66 -18.18 -10.78
C HIS A 59 11.15 -18.33 -10.59
N CYS A 60 10.40 -17.24 -10.61
CA CYS A 60 8.93 -17.26 -10.55
C CYS A 60 8.30 -17.87 -11.82
N GLU A 61 8.89 -17.62 -12.99
CA GLU A 61 8.49 -18.26 -14.24
C GLU A 61 8.70 -19.77 -14.16
N TYR A 62 9.90 -20.22 -13.74
CA TYR A 62 10.20 -21.64 -13.58
C TYR A 62 9.33 -22.31 -12.50
N LEU A 63 9.04 -21.61 -11.39
CA LEU A 63 8.06 -22.06 -10.40
C LEU A 63 6.69 -22.31 -11.04
N SER A 64 6.26 -21.43 -11.94
CA SER A 64 4.98 -21.62 -12.64
C SER A 64 5.01 -22.88 -13.49
N GLU A 65 6.05 -23.11 -14.27
CA GLU A 65 6.18 -24.34 -15.08
C GLU A 65 6.07 -25.62 -14.22
N VAL A 66 6.84 -25.69 -13.13
CA VAL A 66 6.79 -26.82 -12.18
C VAL A 66 5.40 -26.99 -11.57
N MET A 67 4.74 -25.89 -11.19
CA MET A 67 3.38 -25.94 -10.65
C MET A 67 2.36 -26.40 -11.69
N THR A 68 2.51 -26.01 -12.96
CA THR A 68 1.66 -26.50 -14.06
C THR A 68 1.78 -28.02 -14.17
N GLU A 69 2.99 -28.56 -14.21
CA GLU A 69 3.23 -30.01 -14.28
C GLU A 69 2.63 -30.76 -13.09
N LEU A 70 2.83 -30.24 -11.88
CA LEU A 70 2.28 -30.85 -10.67
C LEU A 70 0.75 -30.86 -10.67
N LYS A 71 0.10 -29.80 -11.17
CA LYS A 71 -1.36 -29.76 -11.35
C LYS A 71 -1.83 -30.76 -12.40
N MET A 72 -1.14 -30.87 -13.54
CA MET A 72 -1.45 -31.86 -14.58
C MET A 72 -1.32 -33.30 -14.08
N LEU A 73 -0.37 -33.57 -13.17
CA LEU A 73 -0.19 -34.87 -12.52
C LEU A 73 -1.12 -35.10 -11.33
N ASN A 74 -2.07 -34.20 -11.05
CA ASN A 74 -2.96 -34.21 -9.87
C ASN A 74 -2.22 -34.26 -8.52
N ARG A 75 -0.99 -33.72 -8.47
CA ARG A 75 -0.18 -33.59 -7.24
C ARG A 75 -0.39 -32.26 -6.53
N LEU A 76 -1.02 -31.30 -7.20
CA LEU A 76 -1.52 -30.06 -6.63
C LEU A 76 -2.97 -29.85 -7.06
N PRO A 77 -3.84 -29.25 -6.21
CA PRO A 77 -5.15 -28.79 -6.63
C PRO A 77 -5.03 -27.80 -7.78
N TYR A 78 -5.98 -27.84 -8.72
CA TYR A 78 -5.96 -27.01 -9.92
C TYR A 78 -6.00 -25.50 -9.58
N ASP A 79 -6.76 -25.13 -8.56
CA ASP A 79 -6.94 -23.78 -8.04
C ASP A 79 -5.88 -23.36 -7.01
N PHE A 80 -4.93 -24.24 -6.67
CA PHE A 80 -3.88 -23.91 -5.71
C PHE A 80 -2.94 -22.83 -6.26
N GLU A 81 -2.66 -21.83 -5.43
CA GLU A 81 -1.72 -20.75 -5.75
C GLU A 81 -0.71 -20.56 -4.60
N GLU A 82 0.56 -20.37 -4.95
CA GLU A 82 1.58 -19.98 -3.98
C GLU A 82 1.48 -18.51 -3.59
N ARG A 83 2.02 -18.20 -2.42
CA ARG A 83 1.98 -16.85 -1.84
C ARG A 83 3.38 -16.29 -1.72
N LEU A 84 3.63 -15.24 -2.49
CA LEU A 84 4.89 -14.51 -2.49
C LEU A 84 4.66 -13.08 -1.98
N SER A 85 5.76 -12.39 -1.73
CA SER A 85 5.74 -10.98 -1.35
C SER A 85 6.76 -10.17 -2.13
N SER A 86 6.49 -8.88 -2.23
CA SER A 86 7.43 -7.88 -2.72
C SER A 86 7.27 -6.60 -1.91
N THR A 87 8.22 -5.70 -2.08
CA THR A 87 8.23 -4.39 -1.44
C THR A 87 8.00 -3.31 -2.48
N PHE A 88 7.08 -2.39 -2.20
CA PHE A 88 6.90 -1.18 -3.01
C PHE A 88 7.71 -0.03 -2.43
N ILE A 89 8.43 0.65 -3.32
CA ILE A 89 9.30 1.77 -3.01
C ILE A 89 8.69 3.03 -3.67
N PRO A 90 8.11 3.94 -2.88
CA PRO A 90 7.66 5.24 -3.39
C PRO A 90 8.84 6.11 -3.85
N SER A 91 8.62 6.92 -4.87
CA SER A 91 9.64 7.80 -5.46
C SER A 91 10.15 8.88 -4.50
N ASN A 92 9.32 9.33 -3.55
CA ASN A 92 9.67 10.40 -2.60
C ASN A 92 10.10 9.88 -1.21
N GLY A 93 10.35 8.58 -1.07
CA GLY A 93 10.71 7.98 0.22
C GLY A 93 9.57 7.95 1.23
N ASP A 94 8.33 8.11 0.76
CA ASP A 94 7.11 8.00 1.57
C ASP A 94 7.00 6.60 2.19
N TYR A 95 6.19 6.51 3.24
CA TYR A 95 5.90 5.25 3.93
C TYR A 95 4.41 5.13 4.21
N GLN A 96 3.97 3.91 4.43
CA GLN A 96 2.60 3.61 4.76
C GLN A 96 2.21 4.22 6.12
N ASN A 97 1.29 5.18 6.09
CA ASN A 97 0.73 5.86 7.28
C ASN A 97 -0.79 5.97 7.23
N TYR A 98 -1.42 5.22 6.32
CA TYR A 98 -2.85 5.13 6.06
C TYR A 98 -3.60 6.47 5.87
N GLY A 99 -2.93 7.62 5.77
CA GLY A 99 -3.55 8.89 5.40
C GLY A 99 -3.11 10.12 6.20
N ILE A 100 -2.23 9.98 7.19
CA ILE A 100 -1.68 11.12 7.92
C ILE A 100 -1.00 12.11 6.96
N MET A 101 -0.12 11.64 6.08
CA MET A 101 0.58 12.53 5.15
C MET A 101 -0.40 13.14 4.14
N ALA A 102 -1.35 12.35 3.62
CA ALA A 102 -2.37 12.85 2.71
C ALA A 102 -3.21 13.96 3.36
N ALA A 103 -3.67 13.77 4.60
CA ALA A 103 -4.46 14.75 5.33
C ALA A 103 -3.67 16.05 5.56
N ILE A 104 -2.38 15.94 5.93
CA ILE A 104 -1.50 17.11 6.11
C ILE A 104 -1.33 17.86 4.80
N ASP A 105 -1.17 17.17 3.67
CA ASP A 105 -1.04 17.80 2.36
C ASP A 105 -2.30 18.55 1.94
N HIS A 106 -3.49 18.03 2.26
CA HIS A 106 -4.75 18.76 2.04
C HIS A 106 -4.81 20.06 2.85
N ILE A 107 -4.41 20.00 4.12
CA ILE A 107 -4.34 21.18 5.00
C ILE A 107 -3.33 22.20 4.46
N ASN A 108 -2.15 21.74 4.03
CA ASN A 108 -1.08 22.59 3.53
C ASN A 108 -1.43 23.24 2.19
N ALA A 109 -2.05 22.49 1.27
CA ALA A 109 -2.50 22.99 -0.01
C ALA A 109 -3.50 24.15 0.16
N LEU A 110 -4.46 23.99 1.07
CA LEU A 110 -5.45 25.04 1.33
C LEU A 110 -4.83 26.25 2.03
N LYS A 111 -3.89 26.05 2.97
CA LYS A 111 -3.12 27.14 3.58
C LYS A 111 -2.30 27.91 2.55
N ASP A 112 -1.63 27.21 1.63
CA ASP A 112 -0.85 27.85 0.55
C ASP A 112 -1.77 28.63 -0.40
N LEU A 113 -2.94 28.07 -0.73
CA LEU A 113 -3.94 28.76 -1.54
C LEU A 113 -4.38 30.08 -0.89
N VAL A 114 -4.73 30.06 0.41
CA VAL A 114 -5.12 31.28 1.14
C VAL A 114 -3.98 32.30 1.18
N LYS A 115 -2.73 31.87 1.34
CA LYS A 115 -1.57 32.76 1.28
C LYS A 115 -1.43 33.43 -0.09
N ARG A 116 -1.60 32.69 -1.19
CA ARG A 116 -1.48 33.21 -2.56
C ARG A 116 -2.69 34.05 -2.97
N PHE A 117 -3.86 33.74 -2.43
CA PHE A 117 -5.13 34.42 -2.72
C PHE A 117 -5.83 34.82 -1.42
N PRO A 118 -5.39 35.91 -0.78
CA PRO A 118 -5.92 36.33 0.53
C PRO A 118 -7.44 36.56 0.55
N LYS A 119 -8.06 36.88 -0.60
CA LYS A 119 -9.52 36.99 -0.75
C LYS A 119 -10.29 35.70 -0.43
N PHE A 120 -9.62 34.54 -0.39
CA PHE A 120 -10.22 33.26 -0.03
C PHE A 120 -10.13 32.96 1.47
N ALA A 121 -9.47 33.82 2.27
CA ALA A 121 -9.23 33.58 3.69
C ALA A 121 -10.53 33.39 4.48
N ASP A 122 -11.61 34.10 4.12
CA ASP A 122 -12.89 34.07 4.82
C ASP A 122 -13.89 33.06 4.25
N LEU A 123 -13.54 32.35 3.17
CA LEU A 123 -14.40 31.30 2.62
C LEU A 123 -14.47 30.09 3.56
N PRO A 124 -15.64 29.45 3.73
CA PRO A 124 -15.75 28.19 4.46
C PRO A 124 -14.90 27.08 3.83
N LYS A 125 -14.20 26.31 4.65
CA LYS A 125 -13.33 25.19 4.26
C LYS A 125 -14.11 23.90 4.48
N ILE A 126 -14.60 23.33 3.39
CA ILE A 126 -15.35 22.08 3.39
C ILE A 126 -14.48 20.99 2.76
N TYR A 127 -14.29 19.88 3.47
CA TYR A 127 -13.57 18.71 2.97
C TYR A 127 -14.57 17.61 2.69
N GLY A 128 -14.48 16.97 1.53
CA GLY A 128 -15.41 15.90 1.19
C GLY A 128 -14.81 14.85 0.28
N GLY A 129 -15.30 13.63 0.42
CA GLY A 129 -14.86 12.52 -0.41
C GLY A 129 -15.63 11.23 -0.15
N GLY A 130 -15.53 10.31 -1.11
CA GLY A 130 -16.05 8.96 -0.99
C GLY A 130 -14.98 7.97 -0.51
N SER A 131 -15.39 6.94 0.24
CA SER A 131 -14.51 5.85 0.69
C SER A 131 -13.26 6.40 1.40
N TYR A 132 -12.07 6.17 0.86
CA TYR A 132 -10.83 6.70 1.43
C TYR A 132 -10.85 8.24 1.54
N GLY A 133 -11.46 8.97 0.60
CA GLY A 133 -11.60 10.43 0.66
C GLY A 133 -12.51 10.89 1.81
N GLY A 134 -13.52 10.10 2.17
CA GLY A 134 -14.38 10.36 3.32
C GLY A 134 -13.60 10.19 4.63
N TYR A 135 -12.83 9.10 4.74
CA TYR A 135 -11.89 8.88 5.83
C TYR A 135 -10.87 10.03 5.95
N LEU A 136 -10.28 10.50 4.85
CA LEU A 136 -9.35 11.64 4.88
C LEU A 136 -10.04 12.92 5.36
N SER A 137 -11.27 13.18 4.92
CA SER A 137 -12.02 14.38 5.33
C SER A 137 -12.27 14.38 6.84
N LEU A 138 -12.65 13.23 7.41
CA LEU A 138 -12.79 13.04 8.85
C LEU A 138 -11.45 13.18 9.59
N LEU A 139 -10.37 12.61 9.04
CA LEU A 139 -9.03 12.68 9.61
C LEU A 139 -8.49 14.12 9.64
N ILE A 140 -8.73 14.91 8.58
CA ILE A 140 -8.37 16.33 8.51
C ILE A 140 -9.11 17.11 9.61
N ALA A 141 -10.41 16.89 9.78
CA ALA A 141 -11.18 17.50 10.87
C ALA A 141 -10.67 17.11 12.26
N LYS A 142 -10.11 15.90 12.41
CA LYS A 142 -9.48 15.48 13.66
C LYS A 142 -8.12 16.17 13.90
N ILE A 143 -7.31 16.34 12.86
CA ILE A 143 -5.95 16.92 12.94
C ILE A 143 -5.99 18.44 13.11
N ALA A 144 -6.85 19.13 12.35
CA ALA A 144 -6.92 20.59 12.31
C ALA A 144 -8.38 21.08 12.42
N PRO A 145 -9.08 20.80 13.55
CA PRO A 145 -10.51 21.11 13.70
C PRO A 145 -10.85 22.60 13.54
N TRP A 146 -9.91 23.50 13.87
CA TRP A 146 -10.08 24.95 13.70
C TRP A 146 -9.93 25.43 12.24
N TYR A 147 -9.60 24.53 11.30
CA TYR A 147 -9.41 24.84 9.89
C TYR A 147 -10.40 24.07 8.99
N VAL A 148 -11.49 23.58 9.59
CA VAL A 148 -12.56 22.82 8.94
C VAL A 148 -13.90 23.39 9.36
N ASP A 149 -14.66 23.91 8.40
CA ASP A 149 -16.01 24.42 8.63
C ASP A 149 -17.08 23.36 8.34
N GLY A 150 -16.74 22.32 7.56
CA GLY A 150 -17.63 21.21 7.27
C GLY A 150 -16.94 19.99 6.70
N VAL A 151 -17.54 18.82 6.92
CA VAL A 151 -17.11 17.54 6.36
C VAL A 151 -18.27 16.88 5.62
N ILE A 152 -18.02 16.40 4.40
CA ILE A 152 -18.94 15.55 3.64
C ILE A 152 -18.29 14.18 3.48
N ASP A 153 -18.68 13.25 4.35
CA ASP A 153 -18.27 11.85 4.26
C ASP A 153 -19.28 11.04 3.46
N ASN A 154 -18.80 10.29 2.46
CA ASN A 154 -19.57 9.26 1.78
C ASN A 154 -18.86 7.90 1.93
N SER A 155 -19.38 7.05 2.81
CA SER A 155 -18.90 5.67 2.98
C SER A 155 -17.42 5.58 3.42
N GLY A 156 -16.93 6.56 4.17
CA GLY A 156 -15.61 6.55 4.78
C GLY A 156 -15.44 5.42 5.79
N SER A 157 -14.20 4.93 5.91
CA SER A 157 -13.89 3.91 6.90
C SER A 157 -13.79 4.53 8.29
N ALA A 158 -14.53 3.99 9.26
CA ALA A 158 -14.51 4.47 10.64
C ALA A 158 -13.25 4.02 11.42
N LEU A 159 -12.60 2.93 10.99
CA LEU A 159 -11.41 2.37 11.65
C LEU A 159 -10.31 2.09 10.64
N PRO A 160 -9.05 2.47 10.92
CA PRO A 160 -7.95 2.16 10.03
C PRO A 160 -7.70 0.64 10.00
N PRO A 161 -7.75 -0.02 8.83
CA PRO A 161 -7.40 -1.41 8.68
C PRO A 161 -5.93 -1.61 9.06
N LEU A 162 -5.73 -2.56 9.96
CA LEU A 162 -4.44 -2.83 10.59
C LEU A 162 -3.33 -3.16 9.59
N ASN A 163 -3.67 -3.70 8.42
CA ASN A 163 -2.70 -3.99 7.36
C ASN A 163 -2.03 -2.74 6.80
N TYR A 164 -2.73 -1.62 6.77
CA TYR A 164 -2.12 -0.36 6.37
C TYR A 164 -1.37 0.33 7.52
N ILE A 165 -1.17 -0.35 8.65
CA ILE A 165 -0.34 0.13 9.77
C ILE A 165 0.88 -0.78 9.90
N ILE A 166 0.68 -2.08 10.12
CA ILE A 166 1.78 -3.03 10.39
C ILE A 166 2.16 -3.91 9.18
N GLY A 167 1.42 -3.82 8.08
CA GLY A 167 1.75 -4.43 6.79
C GLY A 167 2.13 -5.90 6.89
N ARG A 168 3.32 -6.21 6.38
CA ARG A 168 3.85 -7.57 6.26
C ARG A 168 3.95 -8.35 7.57
N GLU A 169 4.01 -7.68 8.71
CA GLU A 169 4.13 -8.35 10.01
C GLU A 169 2.84 -9.03 10.48
N LEU A 170 1.71 -8.80 9.79
CA LEU A 170 0.44 -9.46 10.11
C LEU A 170 0.39 -10.97 9.87
N LYS A 171 1.42 -11.55 9.23
CA LYS A 171 1.49 -12.94 8.75
C LYS A 171 0.34 -13.30 7.80
N PHE A 172 0.68 -13.84 6.62
CA PHE A 172 -0.29 -14.26 5.60
C PHE A 172 -1.26 -15.32 6.14
N LYS A 173 -2.55 -15.00 6.28
CA LYS A 173 -3.57 -15.98 6.71
C LYS A 173 -4.44 -16.46 5.53
N SER A 174 -4.81 -15.62 4.56
CA SER A 174 -5.56 -15.97 3.33
C SER A 174 -5.13 -15.16 2.08
N LYS A 175 -5.70 -15.47 0.89
CA LYS A 175 -5.51 -14.69 -0.36
C LYS A 175 -5.95 -13.23 -0.20
N ASP A 176 -6.88 -12.99 0.73
CA ASP A 176 -7.43 -11.67 1.05
C ASP A 176 -6.61 -10.92 2.12
N THR A 177 -5.43 -11.42 2.51
CA THR A 177 -4.71 -10.85 3.65
C THR A 177 -3.49 -10.01 3.28
N TYR A 178 -3.72 -8.70 3.46
CA TYR A 178 -2.83 -7.68 3.99
C TYR A 178 -1.76 -7.06 3.09
N GLY A 179 -1.66 -7.45 1.81
CA GLY A 179 -0.89 -6.68 0.84
C GLY A 179 -1.54 -5.31 0.58
N ASP A 180 -0.71 -4.29 0.36
CA ASP A 180 -1.14 -2.97 -0.12
C ASP A 180 -1.61 -3.06 -1.58
N MET A 181 -1.04 -4.00 -2.35
CA MET A 181 -1.40 -4.31 -3.73
C MET A 181 -1.09 -5.77 -4.04
N TYR A 182 -1.78 -6.32 -5.04
CA TYR A 182 -1.60 -7.70 -5.47
C TYR A 182 -1.19 -7.76 -6.93
N ILE A 183 -0.17 -8.57 -7.23
CA ILE A 183 0.23 -8.92 -8.59
C ILE A 183 -0.10 -10.39 -8.80
N GLN A 184 -0.94 -10.68 -9.79
CA GLN A 184 -1.35 -12.05 -10.13
C GLN A 184 -0.32 -12.67 -11.09
N GLY A 185 0.27 -13.79 -10.68
CA GLY A 185 1.02 -14.69 -11.55
C GLY A 185 0.16 -15.86 -12.02
N ASN A 186 0.74 -16.77 -12.80
CA ASN A 186 -0.02 -17.92 -13.34
C ASN A 186 -0.46 -18.92 -12.27
N HIS A 187 0.41 -19.15 -11.27
CA HIS A 187 0.17 -20.11 -10.19
C HIS A 187 0.57 -19.60 -8.81
N PHE A 188 0.78 -18.29 -8.70
CA PHE A 188 1.08 -17.62 -7.45
C PHE A 188 0.53 -16.20 -7.50
N PHE A 189 0.42 -15.56 -6.35
CA PHE A 189 0.21 -14.13 -6.27
C PHE A 189 1.28 -13.50 -5.38
N ILE A 190 1.63 -12.26 -5.70
CA ILE A 190 2.59 -11.46 -4.95
C ILE A 190 1.81 -10.40 -4.19
N SER A 191 1.88 -10.43 -2.87
CA SER A 191 1.42 -9.34 -2.02
C SER A 191 2.52 -8.30 -1.91
N CYS A 192 2.24 -7.10 -2.40
CA CYS A 192 3.17 -5.98 -2.38
C CYS A 192 2.95 -5.17 -1.10
N PHE A 193 4.02 -4.79 -0.41
CA PHE A 193 3.96 -4.04 0.83
C PHE A 193 4.77 -2.75 0.73
N LEU A 194 4.18 -1.64 1.15
CA LEU A 194 4.91 -0.42 1.44
C LEU A 194 5.66 -0.56 2.76
N LYS A 195 6.78 0.15 2.85
CA LYS A 195 7.50 0.28 4.12
C LYS A 195 6.57 0.92 5.16
N THR A 196 6.58 0.38 6.38
CA THR A 196 5.96 1.00 7.55
C THR A 196 7.00 1.20 8.64
N HIS A 197 6.77 2.20 9.49
CA HIS A 197 7.56 2.37 10.71
C HIS A 197 7.12 1.41 11.82
N TRP A 198 5.87 0.95 11.80
CA TRP A 198 5.30 0.13 12.86
C TRP A 198 5.76 -1.33 12.76
N THR A 199 5.98 -1.96 13.92
CA THR A 199 6.43 -3.37 14.03
C THR A 199 5.74 -4.08 15.19
N ARG A 200 5.72 -5.40 15.17
CA ARG A 200 5.28 -6.33 16.22
C ARG A 200 6.45 -6.79 17.10
N LYS A 201 7.65 -6.26 16.91
CA LYS A 201 8.79 -6.49 17.80
C LYS A 201 8.60 -5.71 19.10
N GLU A 202 8.30 -6.40 20.19
CA GLU A 202 7.97 -5.80 21.51
C GLU A 202 9.04 -4.84 22.03
N ASN A 203 10.32 -5.10 21.76
CA ASN A 203 11.43 -4.26 22.19
C ASN A 203 11.71 -3.04 21.29
N SER A 204 10.87 -2.79 20.27
CA SER A 204 11.02 -1.66 19.35
C SER A 204 10.30 -0.41 19.89
N PRO A 205 10.88 0.80 19.75
CA PRO A 205 10.14 2.04 20.02
C PRO A 205 8.95 2.25 19.07
N TYR A 206 8.88 1.48 17.98
CA TYR A 206 7.78 1.48 17.03
C TYR A 206 6.85 0.26 17.19
N PHE A 207 6.85 -0.38 18.36
CA PHE A 207 5.96 -1.50 18.63
C PHE A 207 4.49 -1.06 18.55
N PHE A 208 3.70 -1.80 17.78
CA PHE A 208 2.28 -1.57 17.61
C PHE A 208 1.50 -2.81 18.07
N ASN A 209 0.71 -2.65 19.12
CA ASN A 209 -0.21 -3.67 19.61
C ASN A 209 -1.66 -3.20 19.52
N ASN A 210 -2.57 -4.17 19.32
CA ASN A 210 -4.01 -3.96 19.31
C ASN A 210 -4.60 -4.25 20.67
#